data_AF-A0A6I5CLB7-F1
#
_entry.id   AF-A0A6I5CLB7-F1
#
_cell.length_a   1.000
_cell.length_b   1.000
_cell.length_c   1.000
_cell.angle_alpha   90.00
_cell.angle_beta   90.00
_cell.angle_gamma   90.00
#
_symmetry.space_group_name_H-M   'P 1'
#
loop_
_entity.id
_entity.type
_entity.pdbx_description
1 polymer ?
#
loop_
_entity_poly.entity_id
_entity_poly.type
_entity_poly.pdbx_seq_one_letter_code
_entity_poly.pdbx_strand_id
1 'polypeptide(L)'
;AKLGKVDMLSVCISLIVLLITSFTFATHAHQHGGAHADKAQTVLIAGIAGLITYMIVGGLSGFFEDRLEEDEEREHEEEEEAARSGKPRSAVKLAGQAAFFMFLYLEVLDASFSFDGVIGAFAITNDIVLMALGLGIGAMYVRSLTVYLVRQGTLDDYVYLEHGAHYAIGALAVILMVTIQYEINEVITGLVGVVLIAWSFWSSVRRNRALEAAEGKAAGPGEKTEARSGV
;
A
#
# COMPACT_ATOMS: atom_id res chain seq x y z
N ALA A 1 4.20 0.54 -26.85
CA ALA A 1 4.51 1.95 -27.19
C ALA A 1 3.70 3.03 -26.44
N LYS A 2 2.50 2.75 -25.90
CA LYS A 2 1.73 3.75 -25.11
C LYS A 2 2.13 3.82 -23.63
N LEU A 3 2.63 2.73 -23.03
CA LEU A 3 3.04 2.67 -21.61
C LEU A 3 4.17 3.65 -21.27
N GLY A 4 5.28 3.66 -22.04
CA GLY A 4 6.39 4.57 -21.79
C GLY A 4 6.10 6.08 -21.93
N LYS A 5 4.97 6.47 -22.53
CA LYS A 5 4.56 7.89 -22.59
C LYS A 5 3.90 8.37 -21.30
N VAL A 6 3.26 7.47 -20.55
CA VAL A 6 2.60 7.80 -19.28
C VAL A 6 3.64 7.90 -18.16
N ASP A 7 4.62 7.00 -18.14
CA ASP A 7 5.73 7.05 -17.17
C ASP A 7 6.64 8.27 -17.37
N MET A 8 6.91 8.69 -18.61
CA MET A 8 7.65 9.94 -18.82
C MET A 8 6.87 11.17 -18.33
N LEU A 9 5.54 11.15 -18.42
CA LEU A 9 4.71 12.27 -17.97
C LEU A 9 4.71 12.35 -16.44
N SER A 10 4.62 11.23 -15.73
CA SER A 10 4.70 11.19 -14.26
C SER A 10 6.07 11.67 -13.76
N VAL A 11 7.16 11.23 -14.40
CA VAL A 11 8.52 11.70 -14.09
C VAL A 11 8.65 13.21 -14.33
N CYS A 12 8.15 13.73 -15.46
CA CYS A 12 8.17 15.17 -15.71
C CYS A 12 7.39 15.97 -14.66
N ILE A 13 6.19 15.52 -14.27
CA ILE A 13 5.40 16.18 -13.21
C ILE A 13 6.16 16.14 -11.89
N SER A 14 6.75 15.00 -11.52
CA SER A 14 7.53 14.89 -10.28
C SER A 14 8.73 15.81 -10.25
N LEU A 15 9.43 16.00 -11.38
CA LEU A 15 10.54 16.95 -11.49
C LEU A 15 10.06 18.40 -11.35
N ILE A 16 8.92 18.75 -11.95
CA ILE A 16 8.33 20.09 -11.80
C ILE A 16 7.95 20.34 -10.34
N VAL A 17 7.27 19.39 -9.69
CA VAL A 17 6.89 19.51 -8.27
C VAL A 17 8.12 19.59 -7.39
N LEU A 18 9.14 18.75 -7.62
CA LEU A 18 10.40 18.76 -6.88
C LEU A 18 11.11 20.12 -7.01
N LEU A 19 11.13 20.69 -8.22
CA LEU A 19 11.75 21.98 -8.47
C LEU A 19 10.99 23.09 -7.75
N ILE A 20 9.66 23.12 -7.85
CA ILE A 20 8.83 24.08 -7.10
C ILE A 20 9.08 23.95 -5.59
N THR A 21 9.02 22.73 -5.04
CA THR A 21 9.27 22.47 -3.62
C THR A 21 10.67 22.90 -3.21
N SER A 22 11.70 22.58 -3.99
CA SER A 22 13.08 22.95 -3.68
C SER A 22 13.28 24.46 -3.67
N PHE A 23 12.69 25.19 -4.61
CA PHE A 23 12.90 26.64 -4.71
C PHE A 23 11.99 27.47 -3.79
N THR A 24 10.82 26.94 -3.39
CA THR A 24 9.83 27.67 -2.57
C THR A 24 9.72 27.19 -1.13
N PHE A 25 9.83 25.87 -0.89
CA PHE A 25 9.68 25.27 0.44
C PHE A 25 11.03 25.01 1.14
N ALA A 26 12.10 24.74 0.41
CA ALA A 26 13.39 24.40 1.03
C ALA A 26 14.32 25.61 1.26
N THR A 27 14.00 26.76 0.65
CA THR A 27 14.76 28.02 0.79
C THR A 27 14.40 28.82 2.04
N HIS A 28 13.22 28.59 2.65
CA HIS A 28 12.79 29.25 3.88
C HIS A 28 12.76 28.33 5.12
N ALA A 29 13.28 27.10 5.03
CA ALA A 29 13.20 26.10 6.09
C ALA A 29 13.73 26.62 7.43
N HIS A 30 12.86 26.61 8.45
CA HIS A 30 13.20 26.99 9.82
C HIS A 30 13.95 25.82 10.50
N GLN A 31 15.08 26.09 11.16
CA GLN A 31 15.67 25.15 12.12
C GLN A 31 15.31 25.55 13.57
N HIS A 32 15.24 24.54 14.45
CA HIS A 32 15.30 24.65 15.92
C HIS A 32 16.55 25.48 16.36
N GLY A 33 16.51 26.81 16.21
CA GLY A 33 17.69 27.66 16.48
C GLY A 33 17.67 29.08 15.91
N GLY A 34 16.67 29.46 15.09
CA GLY A 34 16.47 30.85 14.66
C GLY A 34 17.36 31.36 13.52
N ALA A 35 18.07 30.47 12.81
CA ALA A 35 18.77 30.81 11.57
C ALA A 35 18.15 30.07 10.39
N HIS A 36 17.88 30.78 9.28
CA HIS A 36 17.47 30.20 8.01
C HIS A 36 18.64 29.38 7.44
N ALA A 37 18.43 28.08 7.24
CA ALA A 37 19.38 27.21 6.56
C ALA A 37 18.83 26.84 5.19
N ASP A 38 19.53 27.22 4.13
CA ASP A 38 19.17 26.81 2.77
C ASP A 38 19.33 25.28 2.65
N LYS A 39 18.21 24.57 2.63
CA LYS A 39 18.15 23.12 2.43
C LYS A 39 17.74 22.76 1.00
N ALA A 40 17.63 23.73 0.09
CA ALA A 40 17.23 23.50 -1.30
C ALA A 40 18.11 22.46 -1.97
N GLN A 41 19.44 22.56 -1.82
CA GLN A 41 20.36 21.59 -2.39
C GLN A 41 20.12 20.17 -1.85
N THR A 42 19.84 20.01 -0.55
CA THR A 42 19.58 18.69 0.05
C THR A 42 18.29 18.08 -0.49
N VAL A 43 17.21 18.86 -0.54
CA VAL A 43 15.92 18.41 -1.06
C VAL A 43 16.01 18.03 -2.53
N LEU A 44 16.72 18.83 -3.33
CA LEU A 44 16.90 18.59 -4.76
C LEU A 44 17.74 17.34 -5.03
N ILE A 45 18.86 17.15 -4.31
CA ILE A 45 19.69 15.96 -4.45
C ILE A 45 18.93 14.71 -4.00
N ALA A 46 18.24 14.76 -2.84
CA ALA A 46 17.47 13.63 -2.33
C ALA A 46 16.31 13.26 -3.28
N GLY A 47 15.60 14.27 -3.80
CA GLY A 47 14.51 14.05 -4.75
C GLY A 47 14.98 13.50 -6.10
N ILE A 48 16.09 14.00 -6.64
CA ILE A 48 16.68 13.45 -7.88
C ILE A 48 17.19 12.03 -7.65
N ALA A 49 17.86 11.76 -6.52
CA ALA A 49 18.32 10.42 -6.18
C ALA A 49 17.14 9.45 -6.08
N GLY A 50 16.04 9.85 -5.44
CA GLY A 50 14.80 9.07 -5.37
C GLY A 50 14.20 8.79 -6.76
N LEU A 51 14.17 9.78 -7.66
CA LEU A 51 13.69 9.59 -9.03
C LEU A 51 14.59 8.67 -9.85
N ILE A 52 15.91 8.74 -9.67
CA ILE A 52 16.85 7.81 -10.28
C ILE A 52 16.58 6.39 -9.79
N THR A 53 16.42 6.20 -8.48
CA THR A 53 16.08 4.89 -7.91
C THR A 53 14.76 4.37 -8.46
N TYR A 54 13.71 5.21 -8.53
CA TYR A 54 12.42 4.84 -9.12
C TYR A 54 12.57 4.36 -10.56
N MET A 55 13.32 5.09 -11.39
CA MET A 55 13.53 4.73 -12.79
C MET A 55 14.34 3.44 -12.95
N ILE A 56 15.35 3.22 -12.10
CA ILE A 56 16.13 1.97 -12.09
C ILE A 56 15.24 0.79 -11.70
N VAL A 57 14.46 0.93 -10.61
CA VAL A 57 13.57 -0.14 -10.13
C VAL A 57 12.48 -0.44 -11.16
N GLY A 58 11.84 0.60 -11.72
CA GLY A 58 10.84 0.44 -12.77
C GLY A 58 11.42 -0.21 -14.04
N GLY A 59 12.62 0.18 -14.44
CA GLY A 59 13.32 -0.42 -15.58
C GLY A 59 13.70 -1.88 -15.35
N LEU A 60 14.16 -2.23 -14.14
CA LEU A 60 14.43 -3.61 -13.76
C LEU A 60 13.15 -4.45 -13.70
N SER A 61 12.08 -3.91 -13.12
CA SER A 61 10.77 -4.58 -13.06
C SER A 61 10.27 -4.95 -14.45
N GLY A 62 10.29 -3.99 -15.39
CA GLY A 62 9.87 -4.25 -16.77
C GLY A 62 10.75 -5.29 -17.47
N PHE A 63 12.08 -5.25 -17.25
CA PHE A 63 12.98 -6.26 -17.79
C PHE A 63 12.72 -7.67 -17.22
N PHE A 64 12.40 -7.77 -15.93
CA PHE A 64 12.06 -9.05 -15.31
C PHE A 64 10.68 -9.55 -15.76
N GLU A 65 9.71 -8.65 -15.95
CA GLU A 65 8.37 -8.99 -16.45
C GLU A 65 8.46 -9.53 -17.88
N ASP A 66 9.16 -8.85 -18.78
CA ASP A 66 9.40 -9.33 -20.16
C ASP A 66 10.07 -10.72 -20.17
N ARG A 67 11.01 -10.97 -19.24
CA ARG A 67 11.69 -12.27 -19.10
C ARG A 67 10.79 -13.35 -18.52
N LEU A 68 9.97 -13.02 -17.52
CA LEU A 68 9.02 -13.95 -16.94
C LEU A 68 7.94 -14.33 -17.97
N GLU A 69 7.41 -13.36 -18.72
CA GLU A 69 6.45 -13.61 -19.79
C GLU A 69 7.06 -14.52 -20.87
N GLU A 70 8.29 -14.25 -21.31
CA GLU A 70 8.99 -15.12 -22.26
C GLU A 70 9.21 -16.55 -21.72
N ASP A 71 9.53 -16.70 -20.43
CA ASP A 71 9.76 -18.00 -19.81
C ASP A 71 8.44 -18.75 -19.58
N GLU A 72 7.37 -18.05 -19.18
CA GLU A 72 6.01 -18.61 -19.06
C GLU A 72 5.46 -19.06 -20.42
N GLU A 73 5.66 -18.28 -21.48
CA GLU A 73 5.27 -18.65 -22.84
C GLU A 73 5.98 -19.93 -23.30
N ARG A 74 7.31 -20.02 -23.09
CA ARG A 74 8.09 -21.24 -23.40
C ARG A 74 7.62 -22.43 -22.59
N GLU A 75 7.38 -22.25 -21.28
CA GLU A 75 6.90 -23.34 -20.42
C GLU A 75 5.46 -23.77 -20.80
N HIS A 76 4.60 -22.85 -21.24
CA HIS A 76 3.28 -23.16 -21.79
C HIS A 76 3.35 -23.91 -23.12
N GLU A 77 4.27 -23.54 -24.02
CA GLU A 77 4.54 -24.27 -25.25
C GLU A 77 5.05 -25.69 -24.96
N GLU A 78 5.98 -25.84 -24.01
CA GLU A 78 6.46 -27.14 -23.53
C GLU A 78 5.35 -27.98 -22.88
N GLU A 79 4.38 -27.37 -22.19
CA GLU A 79 3.21 -28.04 -21.64
C GLU A 79 2.23 -28.51 -22.73
N GLU A 80 2.01 -27.72 -23.78
CA GLU A 80 1.21 -28.14 -24.93
C GLU A 80 1.87 -29.31 -25.66
N GLU A 81 3.19 -29.27 -25.82
CA GLU A 81 3.96 -30.36 -26.42
C GLU A 81 3.99 -31.60 -25.52
N ALA A 82 4.12 -31.45 -24.21
CA ALA A 82 4.03 -32.54 -23.24
C ALA A 82 2.64 -33.18 -23.20
N ALA A 83 1.59 -32.36 -23.33
CA ALA A 83 0.20 -32.82 -23.45
C ALA A 83 -0.05 -33.58 -24.75
N ARG A 84 0.53 -33.12 -25.87
CA ARG A 84 0.48 -33.83 -27.16
C ARG A 84 1.32 -35.11 -27.17
N SER A 85 2.42 -35.17 -26.41
CA SER A 85 3.35 -36.30 -26.35
C SER A 85 3.11 -37.28 -25.19
N GLY A 86 2.10 -37.02 -24.32
CA GLY A 86 1.70 -37.90 -23.23
C GLY A 86 2.69 -37.99 -22.06
N LYS A 87 3.61 -37.03 -21.92
CA LYS A 87 4.54 -36.96 -20.78
C LYS A 87 3.84 -36.41 -19.53
N PRO A 88 4.22 -36.86 -18.32
CA PRO A 88 3.63 -36.36 -17.08
C PRO A 88 3.93 -34.87 -16.91
N ARG A 89 2.87 -34.07 -16.69
CA ARG A 89 2.97 -32.63 -16.46
C ARG A 89 3.68 -32.33 -15.13
N SER A 90 4.61 -31.38 -15.17
CA SER A 90 5.33 -30.85 -14.00
C SER A 90 4.53 -29.71 -13.32
N ALA A 91 3.23 -29.90 -13.10
CA ALA A 91 2.34 -28.90 -12.49
C ALA A 91 2.77 -28.47 -11.07
N VAL A 92 3.54 -29.31 -10.39
CA VAL A 92 4.07 -29.05 -9.03
C VAL A 92 5.18 -27.99 -9.04
N LYS A 93 5.96 -27.86 -10.12
CA LYS A 93 7.07 -26.90 -10.20
C LYS A 93 6.57 -25.46 -10.41
N LEU A 94 5.60 -25.28 -11.30
CA LEU A 94 4.95 -23.99 -11.60
C LEU A 94 4.23 -23.41 -10.37
N ALA A 95 3.40 -24.23 -9.71
CA ALA A 95 2.70 -23.80 -8.49
C ALA A 95 3.68 -23.44 -7.35
N GLY A 96 4.81 -24.16 -7.25
CA GLY A 96 5.85 -23.88 -6.27
C GLY A 96 6.59 -22.56 -6.51
N GLN A 97 6.90 -22.23 -7.77
CA GLN A 97 7.58 -20.99 -8.12
C GLN A 97 6.68 -19.76 -7.94
N ALA A 98 5.43 -19.82 -8.40
CA ALA A 98 4.48 -18.72 -8.20
C ALA A 98 4.22 -18.44 -6.71
N ALA A 99 4.03 -19.50 -5.90
CA ALA A 99 3.87 -19.36 -4.45
C ALA A 99 5.12 -18.80 -3.75
N PHE A 100 6.31 -19.17 -4.23
CA PHE A 100 7.58 -18.64 -3.71
C PHE A 100 7.78 -17.15 -4.03
N PHE A 101 7.47 -16.71 -5.26
CA PHE A 101 7.51 -15.30 -5.63
C PHE A 101 6.47 -14.47 -4.87
N MET A 102 5.24 -14.99 -4.72
CA MET A 102 4.22 -14.36 -3.89
C MET A 102 4.69 -14.22 -2.43
N PHE A 103 5.32 -15.27 -1.87
CA PHE A 103 5.89 -15.22 -0.53
C PHE A 103 6.97 -14.14 -0.41
N LEU A 104 7.94 -14.09 -1.34
CA LEU A 104 8.97 -13.05 -1.35
C LEU A 104 8.37 -11.64 -1.50
N TYR A 105 7.37 -11.46 -2.36
CA TYR A 105 6.70 -10.19 -2.56
C TYR A 105 6.03 -9.69 -1.27
N LEU A 106 5.29 -10.57 -0.58
CA LEU A 106 4.66 -10.23 0.70
C LEU A 106 5.69 -9.91 1.79
N GLU A 107 6.79 -10.65 1.85
CA GLU A 107 7.82 -10.44 2.86
C GLU A 107 8.62 -9.15 2.60
N VAL A 108 8.82 -8.76 1.33
CA VAL A 108 9.40 -7.46 0.97
C VAL A 108 8.46 -6.32 1.34
N LEU A 109 7.14 -6.49 1.14
CA LEU A 109 6.16 -5.49 1.58
C LEU A 109 6.19 -5.33 3.11
N ASP A 110 6.21 -6.42 3.87
CA ASP A 110 6.28 -6.40 5.34
C ASP A 110 7.62 -5.83 5.84
N ALA A 111 8.74 -6.15 5.17
CA ALA A 111 10.05 -5.57 5.43
C ALA A 111 10.08 -4.05 5.17
N SER A 112 9.43 -3.59 4.10
CA SER A 112 9.36 -2.16 3.77
C SER A 112 8.53 -1.39 4.80
N PHE A 113 7.39 -1.95 5.24
CA PHE A 113 6.56 -1.32 6.28
C PHE A 113 7.20 -1.36 7.66
N SER A 114 7.95 -2.43 7.98
CA SER A 114 8.69 -2.50 9.24
C SER A 114 9.91 -1.57 9.27
N PHE A 115 10.56 -1.31 8.13
CA PHE A 115 11.67 -0.35 8.04
C PHE A 115 11.23 1.08 8.38
N ASP A 116 10.07 1.51 7.87
CA ASP A 116 9.47 2.81 8.24
C ASP A 116 9.18 2.89 9.75
N GLY A 117 8.71 1.79 10.34
CA GLY A 117 8.53 1.66 11.79
C GLY A 117 9.81 1.87 12.60
N VAL A 118 10.97 1.40 12.12
CA VAL A 118 12.27 1.62 12.78
C VAL A 118 12.66 3.09 12.75
N ILE A 119 12.51 3.75 11.59
CA ILE A 119 12.83 5.18 11.42
C ILE A 119 11.91 6.04 12.30
N GLY A 120 10.62 5.70 12.38
CA GLY A 120 9.69 6.36 13.30
C GLY A 120 10.02 6.13 14.78
N ALA A 121 10.47 4.93 15.15
CA ALA A 121 10.86 4.64 16.54
C ALA A 121 12.09 5.45 16.99
N PHE A 122 13.00 5.79 16.07
CA PHE A 122 14.16 6.65 16.35
C PHE A 122 13.76 8.08 16.74
N ALA A 123 12.58 8.56 16.35
CA ALA A 123 12.07 9.86 16.80
C ALA A 123 11.76 9.89 18.30
N ILE A 124 11.46 8.73 18.90
CA ILE A 124 11.10 8.61 20.32
C ILE A 124 12.30 8.19 21.18
N THR A 125 13.11 7.23 20.72
CA THR A 125 14.21 6.68 21.51
C THR A 125 15.38 6.23 20.63
N ASN A 126 16.59 6.34 21.17
CA ASN A 126 17.83 5.85 20.54
C ASN A 126 18.26 4.47 21.07
N ASP A 127 17.52 3.91 22.03
CA ASP A 127 17.83 2.59 22.59
C ASP A 127 17.31 1.49 21.67
N ILE A 128 18.25 0.79 21.01
CA ILE A 128 17.98 -0.29 20.07
C ILE A 128 17.16 -1.41 20.72
N VAL A 129 17.35 -1.69 22.01
CA VAL A 129 16.63 -2.75 22.72
C VAL A 129 15.16 -2.38 22.90
N LEU A 130 14.88 -1.13 23.28
CA LEU A 130 13.51 -0.63 23.41
C LEU A 130 12.80 -0.57 22.05
N MET A 131 13.50 -0.15 20.99
CA MET A 131 12.97 -0.18 19.64
C MET A 131 12.63 -1.61 19.18
N ALA A 132 13.57 -2.55 19.35
CA ALA A 132 13.39 -3.95 18.97
C ALA A 132 12.22 -4.61 19.72
N LEU A 133 12.07 -4.31 21.02
CA LEU A 133 10.93 -4.79 21.80
C LEU A 133 9.60 -4.19 21.31
N GLY A 134 9.55 -2.87 21.12
CA GLY A 134 8.35 -2.18 20.66
C GLY A 134 7.89 -2.66 19.29
N LEU A 135 8.82 -2.69 18.32
CA LEU A 135 8.53 -3.21 16.97
C LEU A 135 8.24 -4.70 16.98
N GLY A 136 8.93 -5.51 17.80
CA GLY A 136 8.67 -6.95 17.88
C GLY A 136 7.26 -7.26 18.38
N ILE A 137 6.78 -6.52 19.38
CA ILE A 137 5.40 -6.62 19.86
C ILE A 137 4.42 -6.12 18.78
N GLY A 138 4.72 -4.98 18.16
CA GLY A 138 3.90 -4.40 17.08
C GLY A 138 3.75 -5.34 15.88
N ALA A 139 4.84 -5.95 15.42
CA ALA A 139 4.86 -6.91 14.32
C ALA A 139 4.02 -8.16 14.65
N MET A 140 4.14 -8.70 15.87
CA MET A 140 3.29 -9.81 16.31
C MET A 140 1.80 -9.42 16.35
N TYR A 141 1.48 -8.20 16.78
CA TYR A 141 0.10 -7.70 16.81
C TYR A 141 -0.48 -7.54 15.39
N VAL A 142 0.22 -6.83 14.50
CA VAL A 142 -0.21 -6.61 13.11
C VAL A 142 -0.36 -7.95 12.39
N ARG A 143 0.60 -8.87 12.56
CA ARG A 143 0.52 -10.24 12.02
C ARG A 143 -0.68 -11.01 12.54
N SER A 144 -0.97 -10.91 13.84
CA SER A 144 -2.15 -11.59 14.40
C SER A 144 -3.46 -11.00 13.86
N LEU A 145 -3.51 -9.69 13.63
CA LEU A 145 -4.66 -9.00 13.07
C LEU A 145 -4.90 -9.38 11.60
N THR A 146 -3.86 -9.42 10.77
CA THR A 146 -4.00 -9.82 9.36
C THR A 146 -4.47 -11.27 9.25
N VAL A 147 -3.90 -12.20 10.03
CA VAL A 147 -4.36 -13.60 10.06
C VAL A 147 -5.81 -13.72 10.54
N TYR A 148 -6.21 -12.94 11.54
CA TYR A 148 -7.59 -12.90 12.03
C TYR A 148 -8.56 -12.39 10.96
N LEU A 149 -8.23 -11.28 10.29
CA LEU A 149 -9.06 -10.69 9.23
C LEU A 149 -9.18 -11.60 8.00
N VAL A 150 -8.09 -12.28 7.61
CA VAL A 150 -8.11 -13.27 6.53
C VAL A 150 -9.04 -14.44 6.85
N ARG A 151 -9.04 -14.92 8.11
CA ARG A 151 -9.93 -16.03 8.52
C ARG A 151 -11.40 -15.64 8.60
N GLN A 152 -11.69 -14.40 8.95
CA GLN A 152 -13.07 -13.90 9.06
C GLN A 152 -13.71 -13.68 7.68
N GLY A 153 -12.93 -13.50 6.60
CA GLY A 153 -13.46 -13.29 5.24
C GLY A 153 -14.26 -11.99 5.06
N THR A 154 -14.29 -11.11 6.06
CA THR A 154 -15.08 -9.87 6.10
C THR A 154 -14.38 -8.67 5.46
N LEU A 155 -13.40 -8.87 4.58
CA LEU A 155 -12.63 -7.76 4.00
C LEU A 155 -13.42 -7.04 2.87
N ASP A 156 -14.29 -7.78 2.16
CA ASP A 156 -15.09 -7.26 1.03
C ASP A 156 -16.29 -6.38 1.47
N ASP A 157 -16.64 -6.39 2.76
CA ASP A 157 -17.79 -5.60 3.27
C ASP A 157 -17.46 -4.10 3.44
N TYR A 158 -16.20 -3.70 3.28
CA TYR A 158 -15.70 -2.36 3.63
C TYR A 158 -15.33 -1.45 2.44
N VAL A 159 -16.26 -1.24 1.50
CA VAL A 159 -16.04 -0.44 0.25
C VAL A 159 -15.47 0.97 0.49
N TYR A 160 -15.74 1.62 1.63
CA TYR A 160 -15.23 2.97 1.88
C TYR A 160 -13.85 3.00 2.55
N LEU A 161 -13.34 1.86 3.02
CA LEU A 161 -12.05 1.81 3.70
C LEU A 161 -10.89 2.01 2.71
N GLU A 162 -11.03 1.48 1.49
CA GLU A 162 -10.05 1.65 0.41
C GLU A 162 -9.84 3.14 0.06
N HIS A 163 -10.95 3.87 -0.12
CA HIS A 163 -10.92 5.30 -0.39
C HIS A 163 -10.35 6.08 0.79
N GLY A 164 -10.72 5.69 2.02
CA GLY A 164 -10.17 6.26 3.25
C GLY A 164 -8.65 6.17 3.34
N ALA A 165 -8.09 5.02 2.95
CA ALA A 165 -6.65 4.82 2.92
C ALA A 165 -5.97 5.75 1.90
N HIS A 166 -6.54 5.92 0.71
CA HIS A 166 -6.00 6.83 -0.31
C HIS A 166 -6.04 8.29 0.15
N TYR A 167 -7.13 8.73 0.80
CA TYR A 167 -7.22 10.07 1.38
C TYR A 167 -6.23 10.28 2.52
N ALA A 168 -6.00 9.27 3.36
CA ALA A 168 -5.02 9.33 4.43
C ALA A 168 -3.60 9.49 3.88
N ILE A 169 -3.21 8.72 2.86
CA ILE A 169 -1.90 8.84 2.20
C ILE A 169 -1.73 10.25 1.60
N GLY A 170 -2.74 10.76 0.88
CA GLY A 170 -2.69 12.11 0.31
C GLY A 170 -2.56 13.21 1.37
N ALA A 171 -3.33 13.12 2.47
CA ALA A 171 -3.25 14.08 3.56
C ALA A 171 -1.90 14.04 4.29
N LEU A 172 -1.37 12.84 4.54
CA LEU A 172 -0.05 12.67 5.15
C LEU A 172 1.06 13.22 4.26
N ALA A 173 1.02 12.98 2.95
CA ALA A 173 1.98 13.55 2.01
C ALA A 173 2.00 15.09 2.05
N VAL A 174 0.83 15.73 2.15
CA VAL A 174 0.73 17.18 2.29
C VAL A 174 1.27 17.65 3.64
N ILE A 175 0.92 16.97 4.73
CA ILE A 175 1.43 17.34 6.07
C ILE A 175 2.96 17.20 6.12
N LEU A 176 3.52 16.12 5.60
CA LEU A 176 4.97 15.91 5.52
C LEU A 176 5.67 16.96 4.64
N MET A 177 5.00 17.45 3.58
CA MET A 177 5.50 18.58 2.79
C MET A 177 5.52 19.88 3.63
N VAL A 178 4.46 20.14 4.40
CA VAL A 178 4.37 21.31 5.28
C VAL A 178 5.39 21.23 6.42
N THR A 179 5.70 20.02 6.91
CA THR A 179 6.69 19.83 7.98
C THR A 179 8.11 20.28 7.61
N ILE A 180 8.40 20.43 6.32
CA ILE A 180 9.69 20.98 5.85
C ILE A 180 9.85 22.44 6.30
N GLN A 181 8.76 23.19 6.43
CA GLN A 181 8.75 24.61 6.82
C GLN A 181 8.33 24.85 8.26
N TYR A 182 7.35 24.08 8.74
CA TYR A 182 6.76 24.24 10.06
C TYR A 182 6.97 22.99 10.89
N GLU A 183 7.49 23.15 12.11
CA GLU A 183 7.58 22.03 13.04
C GLU A 183 6.17 21.63 13.51
N ILE A 184 5.62 20.59 12.88
CA ILE A 184 4.36 19.97 13.30
C ILE A 184 4.72 18.81 14.21
N ASN A 185 4.07 18.76 15.37
CA ASN A 185 4.23 17.65 16.28
C ASN A 185 3.76 16.35 15.62
N GLU A 186 4.58 15.30 15.68
CA GLU A 186 4.30 13.99 15.08
C GLU A 186 2.97 13.39 15.55
N VAL A 187 2.55 13.68 16.78
CA VAL A 187 1.26 13.27 17.33
C VAL A 187 0.11 13.86 16.51
N ILE A 188 0.21 15.12 16.06
CA ILE A 188 -0.81 15.77 15.24
C ILE A 188 -0.85 15.12 13.85
N THR A 189 0.31 14.93 13.24
CA THR A 189 0.45 14.27 11.93
C THR A 189 -0.15 12.86 11.96
N GLY A 190 0.19 12.07 12.98
CA GLY A 190 -0.35 10.72 13.18
C GLY A 190 -1.85 10.70 13.47
N LEU A 191 -2.35 11.63 14.30
CA LEU A 191 -3.77 11.73 14.61
C LEU A 191 -4.62 12.04 13.38
N VAL A 192 -4.15 12.90 12.46
CA VAL A 192 -4.89 13.18 11.22
C VAL A 192 -5.07 11.92 10.39
N GLY A 193 -4.01 11.11 10.23
CA GLY A 193 -4.11 9.83 9.55
C GLY A 193 -5.10 8.87 10.22
N VAL A 194 -4.99 8.72 11.55
CA VAL A 194 -5.90 7.87 12.34
C VAL A 194 -7.35 8.33 12.22
N VAL A 195 -7.62 9.64 12.27
CA VAL A 195 -8.98 10.19 12.17
C VAL A 195 -9.57 9.92 10.79
N LEU A 196 -8.80 10.09 9.71
CA LEU A 196 -9.29 9.82 8.34
C LEU A 196 -9.62 8.33 8.13
N ILE A 197 -8.76 7.44 8.63
CA ILE A 197 -8.99 5.99 8.56
C ILE A 197 -10.18 5.60 9.43
N ALA A 198 -10.25 6.07 10.68
CA ALA A 198 -11.34 5.78 11.61
C ALA A 198 -12.69 6.32 11.11
N TRP A 199 -12.72 7.51 10.51
CA TRP A 199 -13.91 8.07 9.90
C TRP A 199 -14.41 7.23 8.73
N SER A 200 -13.49 6.79 7.87
CA SER A 200 -13.80 5.92 6.72
C SER A 200 -14.31 4.56 7.18
N PHE A 201 -13.70 4.00 8.21
CA PHE A 201 -14.15 2.78 8.86
C PHE A 201 -15.56 2.94 9.47
N TRP A 202 -15.82 3.99 10.24
CA TRP A 202 -17.15 4.27 10.80
C TRP A 202 -18.18 4.39 9.68
N SER A 203 -17.91 5.20 8.66
CA SER A 203 -18.81 5.37 7.51
C SER A 203 -19.19 4.04 6.88
N SER A 204 -18.20 3.14 6.73
CA SER A 204 -18.42 1.80 6.20
C SER A 204 -19.26 0.90 7.12
N VAL A 205 -18.98 0.89 8.43
CA VAL A 205 -19.78 0.13 9.43
C VAL A 205 -21.23 0.62 9.46
N ARG A 206 -21.44 1.94 9.41
CA ARG A 206 -22.79 2.53 9.40
C ARG A 206 -23.58 2.12 8.16
N ARG A 207 -22.93 2.08 6.99
CA ARG A 207 -23.58 1.61 5.75
C ARG A 207 -23.86 0.12 5.81
N ASN A 208 -22.94 -0.71 6.31
CA ASN A 208 -23.18 -2.16 6.42
C ASN A 208 -24.40 -2.46 7.29
N ARG A 209 -24.49 -1.80 8.46
CA ARG A 209 -25.67 -1.88 9.33
C ARG A 209 -26.96 -1.35 8.70
N ALA A 210 -26.87 -0.33 7.84
CA ALA A 210 -28.03 0.20 7.12
C ALA A 210 -28.51 -0.74 6.01
N LEU A 211 -27.59 -1.43 5.33
CA LEU A 211 -27.90 -2.47 4.33
C LEU A 211 -28.49 -3.71 5.00
N GLU A 212 -27.90 -4.18 6.10
CA GLU A 212 -28.45 -5.27 6.93
C GLU A 212 -29.86 -4.93 7.46
N ALA A 213 -30.10 -3.67 7.84
CA ALA A 213 -31.43 -3.21 8.28
C ALA A 213 -32.44 -3.06 7.13
N ALA A 214 -31.97 -2.83 5.89
CA ALA A 214 -32.81 -2.78 4.70
C ALA A 214 -33.17 -4.20 4.21
N GLU A 215 -32.22 -5.14 4.24
CA GLU A 215 -32.45 -6.55 3.95
C GLU A 215 -33.32 -7.22 5.02
N GLY A 216 -33.13 -6.88 6.29
CA GLY A 216 -34.01 -7.31 7.39
C GLY A 216 -35.43 -6.75 7.31
N LYS A 217 -35.66 -5.64 6.59
CA LYS A 217 -37.00 -5.12 6.26
C LYS A 217 -37.61 -5.74 5.01
N ALA A 218 -36.80 -6.25 4.08
CA ALA A 218 -37.28 -7.02 2.95
C ALA A 218 -37.69 -8.45 3.36
N ALA A 219 -37.17 -8.96 4.47
CA ALA A 219 -37.49 -10.28 5.03
C ALA A 219 -38.48 -10.22 6.23
N GLY A 220 -39.70 -9.69 6.01
CA GLY A 220 -40.92 -10.07 6.75
C GLY A 220 -41.72 -8.95 7.46
N PRO A 221 -43.06 -9.09 7.63
CA PRO A 221 -43.89 -10.30 7.47
C PRO A 221 -45.02 -10.13 6.44
N GLY A 222 -45.07 -10.98 5.42
CA GLY A 222 -46.19 -10.89 4.46
C GLY A 222 -46.26 -11.86 3.29
N GLU A 223 -45.60 -13.03 3.29
CA GLU A 223 -45.97 -14.10 2.33
C GLU A 223 -45.47 -15.48 2.76
N LYS A 224 -46.08 -16.04 3.81
CA LYS A 224 -46.10 -17.49 4.02
C LYS A 224 -47.49 -17.90 4.49
N THR A 225 -48.42 -18.01 3.55
CA THR A 225 -49.63 -18.86 3.52
C THR A 225 -50.14 -18.65 2.09
N GLU A 226 -49.99 -19.59 1.14
CA GLU A 226 -50.76 -20.82 1.07
C GLU A 226 -49.99 -21.91 0.30
N ALA A 227 -49.82 -23.06 0.95
CA ALA A 227 -49.75 -24.33 0.25
C ALA A 227 -51.14 -24.96 0.31
N ARG A 228 -51.91 -24.91 -0.79
CA ARG A 228 -52.84 -25.98 -1.17
C ARG A 228 -53.49 -25.76 -2.55
N SER A 229 -53.55 -26.88 -3.27
CA SER A 229 -54.61 -27.27 -4.21
C SER A 229 -54.49 -26.84 -5.66
N GLY A 230 -54.20 -27.81 -6.54
CA GLY A 230 -55.05 -28.04 -7.71
C GLY A 230 -54.36 -28.20 -9.05
N VAL A 231 -54.19 -29.48 -9.43
CA VAL A 231 -53.97 -30.06 -10.78
C VAL A 231 -52.57 -29.97 -11.35
#